data_AF-A0A432WC43-F1
#
_entry.id   AF-A0A432WC43-F1
#
_cell.length_a   1.000
_cell.length_b   1.000
_cell.length_c   1.000
_cell.angle_alpha   90.00
_cell.angle_beta   90.00
_cell.angle_gamma   90.00
#
_symmetry.space_group_name_H-M   'P 1'
#
loop_
_entity.id
_entity.type
_entity.pdbx_description
1 polymer ?
#
loop_
_entity_poly.entity_id
_entity_poly.type
_entity_poly.pdbx_seq_one_letter_code
_entity_poly.pdbx_strand_id
1 'polypeptide(L)'
;MEKTIQQITKAAEVKESHAGHTKIIKEVYEELEDIYSKLDIEEGEGIKYRIQRSQIRVILDALTKMVSSVITLLDSKLYEGVDPLARVVMEHAVNVMYIAESKENERPKQLIKHYIETTIDKSENWHNSARSRGDTVASEISLKKLNLLEELKKGHSGLYERAVGKWPNPFRRFEALGLEDEYATLYSMSSDSIHSLSEDVYNFCTIENYPDELKPHVFRNFKALNLSMSVYLGMKSVAFYALALDKVITLLKGKYDVFQILTKLNEVALEHEGENLERWS
;
A
#
# COMPACT_ATOMS: atom_id res chain seq x y z
N MET A 1 -19.47 33.64 15.76
CA MET A 1 -19.06 33.51 14.35
C MET A 1 -17.57 33.78 14.18
N GLU A 2 -17.08 34.98 14.50
CA GLU A 2 -15.66 35.35 14.35
C GLU A 2 -14.68 34.39 15.07
N LYS A 3 -14.96 34.05 16.34
CA LYS A 3 -14.16 33.07 17.10
C LYS A 3 -14.09 31.70 16.41
N THR A 4 -15.19 31.24 15.82
CA THR A 4 -15.27 29.96 15.08
C THR A 4 -14.44 30.02 13.80
N ILE A 5 -14.53 31.11 13.04
CA ILE A 5 -13.72 31.33 11.83
C ILE A 5 -12.23 31.34 12.16
N GLN A 6 -11.84 32.03 13.24
CA GLN A 6 -10.46 32.08 13.71
C GLN A 6 -9.94 30.69 14.09
N GLN A 7 -10.75 29.87 14.77
CA GLN A 7 -10.39 28.51 15.13
C GLN A 7 -10.20 27.62 13.90
N ILE A 8 -11.12 27.64 12.94
CA ILE A 8 -11.04 26.84 11.70
C ILE A 8 -9.83 27.28 10.87
N THR A 9 -9.59 28.58 10.77
CA THR A 9 -8.47 29.13 10.00
C THR A 9 -7.13 28.71 10.61
N LYS A 10 -7.00 28.82 11.94
CA LYS A 10 -5.80 28.38 12.65
C LYS A 10 -5.54 26.88 12.48
N ALA A 11 -6.59 26.06 12.53
CA ALA A 11 -6.48 24.61 12.30
C ALA A 11 -6.00 24.30 10.86
N ALA A 12 -6.53 25.02 9.87
CA ALA A 12 -6.09 24.88 8.48
C ALA A 12 -4.62 25.27 8.28
N GLU A 13 -4.16 26.35 8.91
CA GLU A 13 -2.77 26.82 8.81
C GLU A 13 -1.76 25.81 9.38
N VAL A 14 -2.09 25.15 10.49
CA VAL A 14 -1.26 24.07 11.06
C VAL A 14 -1.14 22.92 10.05
N LYS A 15 -2.27 22.43 9.54
CA LYS A 15 -2.31 21.34 8.55
C LYS A 15 -1.58 21.68 7.24
N GLU A 16 -1.73 22.91 6.76
CA GLU A 16 -1.03 23.40 5.56
C GLU A 16 0.50 23.44 5.77
N SER A 17 0.97 23.70 6.99
CA SER A 17 2.41 23.75 7.29
C SER A 17 3.10 22.39 7.11
N HIS A 18 2.35 21.29 7.26
CA HIS A 18 2.86 19.93 7.08
C HIS A 18 3.34 19.61 5.66
N ALA A 19 2.96 20.41 4.66
CA ALA A 19 3.55 20.31 3.31
C ALA A 19 5.08 20.40 3.34
N GLY A 20 5.66 21.09 4.33
CA GLY A 20 7.11 21.16 4.53
C GLY A 20 7.77 19.81 4.85
N HIS A 21 7.01 18.85 5.38
CA HIS A 21 7.53 17.54 5.78
C HIS A 21 7.82 16.61 4.58
N THR A 22 7.31 16.93 3.38
CA THR A 22 7.63 16.20 2.14
C THR A 22 9.13 16.10 1.89
N LYS A 23 9.90 17.13 2.27
CA LYS A 23 11.37 17.12 2.16
C LYS A 23 12.00 15.99 2.99
N ILE A 24 11.50 15.77 4.20
CA ILE A 24 12.02 14.73 5.11
C ILE A 24 11.68 13.34 4.58
N ILE A 25 10.47 13.15 4.06
CA ILE A 25 10.05 11.90 3.41
C ILE A 25 11.01 11.54 2.28
N LYS A 26 11.36 12.53 1.45
CA LYS A 26 12.28 12.36 0.32
C LYS A 26 13.70 12.02 0.76
N GLU A 27 14.25 12.75 1.72
CA GLU A 27 15.60 12.49 2.25
C GLU A 27 15.71 11.07 2.82
N VAL A 28 14.74 10.65 3.62
CA VAL A 28 14.69 9.30 4.20
C VAL A 28 14.57 8.23 3.11
N TYR A 29 13.74 8.47 2.09
CA TYR A 29 13.61 7.55 0.96
C TYR A 29 14.91 7.40 0.16
N GLU A 30 15.61 8.51 -0.13
CA GLU A 30 16.88 8.49 -0.87
C GLU A 30 17.95 7.69 -0.10
N GLU A 31 18.01 7.80 1.24
CA GLU A 31 18.89 6.98 2.08
C GLU A 31 18.53 5.48 2.00
N LEU A 32 17.24 5.13 1.99
CA LEU A 32 16.78 3.75 1.87
C LEU A 32 16.98 3.17 0.46
N GLU A 33 16.82 3.99 -0.59
CA GLU A 33 17.06 3.61 -1.97
C GLU A 33 18.55 3.32 -2.20
N ASP A 34 19.46 4.13 -1.64
CA ASP A 34 20.89 3.87 -1.67
C ASP A 34 21.24 2.51 -1.04
N ILE A 35 20.62 2.17 0.11
CA ILE A 35 20.77 0.84 0.70
C ILE A 35 20.27 -0.25 -0.25
N TYR A 36 19.05 -0.12 -0.78
CA TYR A 36 18.47 -1.09 -1.70
C TYR A 36 19.36 -1.34 -2.93
N SER A 37 19.94 -0.27 -3.50
CA SER A 37 20.82 -0.35 -4.68
C SER A 37 22.10 -1.17 -4.43
N LYS A 38 22.52 -1.30 -3.17
CA LYS A 38 23.70 -2.05 -2.72
C LYS A 38 23.37 -3.47 -2.27
N LEU A 39 22.10 -3.85 -2.20
CA LEU A 39 21.70 -5.19 -1.78
C LEU A 39 21.90 -6.19 -2.91
N ASP A 40 22.66 -7.24 -2.62
CA ASP A 40 22.77 -8.38 -3.51
C ASP A 40 21.71 -9.45 -3.18
N ILE A 41 20.51 -9.22 -3.70
CA ILE A 41 19.39 -10.17 -3.57
C ILE A 41 19.63 -11.42 -4.42
N GLU A 42 20.52 -11.41 -5.41
CA GLU A 42 20.72 -12.57 -6.30
C GLU A 42 21.73 -13.57 -5.72
N GLU A 43 22.86 -13.08 -5.22
CA GLU A 43 23.96 -13.93 -4.75
C GLU A 43 23.96 -14.11 -3.23
N GLY A 44 23.21 -13.32 -2.47
CA GLY A 44 23.22 -13.41 -1.01
C GLY A 44 22.76 -14.76 -0.47
N GLU A 45 23.54 -15.37 0.42
CA GLU A 45 23.36 -16.73 0.95
C GLU A 45 22.13 -16.90 1.88
N GLY A 46 21.46 -15.80 2.22
CA GLY A 46 20.32 -15.75 3.14
C GLY A 46 19.01 -16.35 2.65
N ILE A 47 18.80 -16.36 1.34
CA ILE A 47 17.52 -16.76 0.73
C ILE A 47 17.68 -18.13 0.06
N LYS A 48 17.31 -19.19 0.78
CA LYS A 48 17.49 -20.58 0.33
C LYS A 48 16.75 -20.91 -0.98
N TYR A 49 15.56 -20.34 -1.18
CA TYR A 49 14.66 -20.75 -2.26
C TYR A 49 14.60 -19.75 -3.41
N ARG A 50 14.83 -20.22 -4.64
CA ARG A 50 14.80 -19.38 -5.85
C ARG A 50 13.44 -18.69 -6.07
N ILE A 51 12.32 -19.37 -5.77
CA ILE A 51 10.98 -18.79 -5.87
C ILE A 51 10.80 -17.58 -4.93
N GLN A 52 11.24 -17.71 -3.68
CA GLN A 52 11.20 -16.64 -2.68
C GLN A 52 12.06 -15.46 -3.14
N ARG A 53 13.28 -15.75 -3.60
CA ARG A 53 14.23 -14.75 -4.13
C ARG A 53 13.64 -13.94 -5.29
N SER A 54 13.10 -14.62 -6.30
CA SER A 54 12.48 -13.97 -7.46
C SER A 54 11.31 -13.07 -7.06
N GLN A 55 10.46 -13.54 -6.14
CA GLN A 55 9.31 -12.76 -5.69
C GLN A 55 9.71 -11.54 -4.87
N ILE A 56 10.64 -11.69 -3.92
CA ILE A 56 11.16 -10.57 -3.13
C ILE A 56 11.75 -9.52 -4.07
N ARG A 57 12.60 -9.91 -5.03
CA ARG A 57 13.20 -8.97 -5.98
C ARG A 57 12.14 -8.20 -6.78
N VAL A 58 11.18 -8.92 -7.38
CA VAL A 58 10.17 -8.29 -8.24
C VAL A 58 9.28 -7.35 -7.44
N ILE A 59 8.82 -7.77 -6.26
CA ILE A 59 7.92 -6.95 -5.44
C ILE A 59 8.68 -5.77 -4.85
N LEU A 60 9.92 -5.95 -4.39
CA LEU A 60 10.71 -4.87 -3.80
C LEU A 60 11.08 -3.81 -4.86
N ASP A 61 11.47 -4.22 -6.07
CA ASP A 61 11.71 -3.29 -7.19
C ASP A 61 10.44 -2.47 -7.54
N ALA A 62 9.28 -3.14 -7.58
CA ALA A 62 8.01 -2.45 -7.78
C ALA A 62 7.69 -1.50 -6.61
N LEU A 63 7.95 -1.92 -5.38
CA LEU A 63 7.72 -1.13 -4.17
C LEU A 63 8.58 0.14 -4.15
N THR A 64 9.86 0.04 -4.48
CA THR A 64 10.76 1.21 -4.60
C THR A 64 10.20 2.25 -5.59
N LYS A 65 9.67 1.80 -6.73
CA LYS A 65 9.05 2.68 -7.75
C LYS A 65 7.72 3.28 -7.29
N MET A 66 6.91 2.51 -6.58
CA MET A 66 5.65 3.00 -6.01
C MET A 66 5.91 4.10 -4.95
N VAL A 67 6.90 3.90 -4.07
CA VAL A 67 7.27 4.92 -3.06
C VAL A 67 7.83 6.18 -3.72
N SER A 68 8.67 6.04 -4.75
CA SER A 68 9.12 7.18 -5.58
C SER A 68 7.94 7.96 -6.19
N SER A 69 6.91 7.23 -6.60
CA SER A 69 5.70 7.82 -7.18
C SER A 69 4.85 8.54 -6.13
N VAL A 70 4.77 8.02 -4.89
CA VAL A 70 4.16 8.74 -3.76
C VAL A 70 4.87 10.08 -3.51
N ILE A 71 6.20 10.08 -3.48
CA ILE A 71 7.00 11.30 -3.30
C ILE A 71 6.77 12.29 -4.44
N THR A 72 6.72 11.80 -5.68
CA THR A 72 6.43 12.63 -6.86
C THR A 72 5.06 13.30 -6.76
N LEU A 73 4.04 12.59 -6.28
CA LEU A 73 2.70 13.14 -6.06
C LEU A 73 2.71 14.23 -4.99
N LEU A 74 3.41 14.00 -3.88
CA LEU A 74 3.57 15.00 -2.81
C LEU A 74 4.31 16.25 -3.29
N ASP A 75 5.45 16.09 -3.97
CA ASP A 75 6.23 17.20 -4.55
C ASP A 75 5.39 18.01 -5.55
N SER A 76 4.53 17.32 -6.31
CA SER A 76 3.63 17.93 -7.30
C SER A 76 2.33 18.49 -6.70
N LYS A 77 2.13 18.37 -5.38
CA LYS A 77 0.91 18.77 -4.66
C LYS A 77 -0.37 18.07 -5.16
N LEU A 78 -0.23 16.84 -5.67
CA LEU A 78 -1.31 15.98 -6.14
C LEU A 78 -1.72 15.01 -5.01
N TYR A 79 -2.23 15.58 -3.92
CA TYR A 79 -2.43 14.88 -2.65
C TYR A 79 -3.47 13.75 -2.73
N GLU A 80 -4.52 13.91 -3.54
CA GLU A 80 -5.58 12.91 -3.70
C GLU A 80 -5.08 11.60 -4.30
N GLY A 81 -3.99 11.65 -5.08
CA GLY A 81 -3.36 10.46 -5.64
C GLY A 81 -2.53 9.67 -4.62
N VAL A 82 -2.17 10.27 -3.49
CA VAL A 82 -1.27 9.66 -2.50
C VAL A 82 -1.98 8.56 -1.73
N ASP A 83 -3.22 8.78 -1.29
CA ASP A 83 -3.98 7.81 -0.49
C ASP A 83 -4.12 6.43 -1.16
N PRO A 84 -4.65 6.32 -2.40
CA PRO A 84 -4.74 5.03 -3.08
C PRO A 84 -3.38 4.36 -3.29
N LEU A 85 -2.35 5.13 -3.61
CA LEU A 85 -1.02 4.59 -3.86
C LEU A 85 -0.33 4.14 -2.56
N ALA A 86 -0.49 4.89 -1.47
CA ALA A 86 0.04 4.55 -0.16
C ALA A 86 -0.53 3.21 0.34
N ARG A 87 -1.82 2.97 0.15
CA ARG A 87 -2.43 1.66 0.47
C ARG A 87 -1.79 0.51 -0.31
N VAL A 88 -1.55 0.71 -1.60
CA VAL A 88 -0.89 -0.29 -2.46
C VAL A 88 0.55 -0.53 -2.01
N VAL A 89 1.28 0.53 -1.63
CA VAL A 89 2.62 0.44 -1.04
C VAL A 89 2.59 -0.41 0.24
N MET A 90 1.67 -0.13 1.18
CA MET A 90 1.55 -0.87 2.43
C MET A 90 1.24 -2.35 2.19
N GLU A 91 0.31 -2.67 1.27
CA GLU A 91 0.00 -4.06 0.92
C GLU A 91 1.21 -4.80 0.36
N HIS A 92 1.95 -4.17 -0.56
CA HIS A 92 3.13 -4.80 -1.17
C HIS A 92 4.30 -4.92 -0.21
N ALA A 93 4.51 -3.95 0.68
CA ALA A 93 5.47 -4.05 1.77
C ALA A 93 5.15 -5.24 2.69
N VAL A 94 3.88 -5.38 3.11
CA VAL A 94 3.41 -6.53 3.88
C VAL A 94 3.62 -7.85 3.13
N ASN A 95 3.38 -7.87 1.82
CA ASN A 95 3.64 -9.05 1.01
C ASN A 95 5.13 -9.43 1.00
N VAL A 96 6.04 -8.47 0.87
CA VAL A 96 7.50 -8.71 0.97
C VAL A 96 7.85 -9.27 2.34
N MET A 97 7.43 -8.59 3.42
CA MET A 97 7.71 -9.03 4.80
C MET A 97 7.17 -10.45 5.06
N TYR A 98 5.93 -10.71 4.65
CA TYR A 98 5.29 -12.01 4.80
C TYR A 98 6.06 -13.10 4.04
N ILE A 99 6.45 -12.85 2.79
CA ILE A 99 7.25 -13.80 1.98
C ILE A 99 8.65 -13.99 2.58
N ALA A 100 9.27 -12.93 3.08
CA ALA A 100 10.60 -12.95 3.67
C ALA A 100 10.65 -13.86 4.91
N GLU A 101 9.63 -13.83 5.75
CA GLU A 101 9.54 -14.67 6.95
C GLU A 101 9.16 -16.14 6.68
N SER A 102 9.05 -16.55 5.41
CA SER A 102 8.85 -17.97 5.05
C SER A 102 10.08 -18.78 5.49
N LYS A 103 9.87 -19.80 6.33
CA LYS A 103 10.97 -20.67 6.80
C LYS A 103 11.39 -21.67 5.74
N GLU A 104 10.41 -22.20 5.01
CA GLU A 104 10.67 -23.02 3.84
C GLU A 104 10.32 -22.20 2.58
N ASN A 105 9.34 -22.63 1.79
CA ASN A 105 8.88 -21.91 0.60
C ASN A 105 7.36 -21.88 0.47
N GLU A 106 6.64 -22.18 1.55
CA GLU A 106 5.20 -22.27 1.60
C GLU A 106 4.53 -20.93 1.27
N ARG A 107 4.98 -19.81 1.85
CA ARG A 107 4.40 -18.48 1.59
C ARG A 107 4.63 -18.02 0.15
N PRO A 108 5.84 -18.15 -0.44
CA PRO A 108 6.03 -17.92 -1.87
C PRO A 108 5.14 -18.77 -2.77
N LYS A 109 4.99 -20.07 -2.47
CA LYS A 109 4.13 -20.97 -3.23
C LYS A 109 2.65 -20.59 -3.10
N GLN A 110 2.21 -20.18 -1.92
CA GLN A 110 0.83 -19.70 -1.68
C GLN A 110 0.46 -18.54 -2.60
N LEU A 111 1.36 -17.57 -2.81
CA LEU A 111 1.12 -16.43 -3.69
C LEU A 111 0.87 -16.86 -5.14
N ILE A 112 1.72 -17.74 -5.70
CA ILE A 112 1.56 -18.22 -7.08
C ILE A 112 0.29 -19.06 -7.20
N LYS A 113 0.05 -19.97 -6.24
CA LYS A 113 -1.18 -20.77 -6.19
C LYS A 113 -2.42 -19.89 -6.22
N HIS A 114 -2.43 -18.83 -5.41
CA HIS A 114 -3.55 -17.89 -5.34
C HIS A 114 -3.75 -17.14 -6.66
N TYR A 115 -2.68 -16.70 -7.33
CA TYR A 115 -2.80 -16.09 -8.65
C TYR A 115 -3.45 -17.05 -9.65
N ILE A 116 -3.00 -18.31 -9.72
CA ILE A 116 -3.55 -19.29 -10.66
C ILE A 116 -5.03 -19.55 -10.35
N GLU A 117 -5.37 -19.87 -9.09
CA GLU A 117 -6.74 -20.18 -8.68
C GLU A 117 -7.69 -19.00 -8.94
N THR A 118 -7.35 -17.79 -8.48
CA THR A 118 -8.22 -16.63 -8.69
C THR A 118 -8.34 -16.20 -10.14
N THR A 119 -7.30 -16.42 -10.95
CA THR A 119 -7.35 -16.10 -12.39
C THR A 119 -8.19 -17.12 -13.15
N ILE A 120 -8.20 -18.39 -12.73
CA ILE A 120 -9.15 -19.41 -13.24
C ILE A 120 -10.57 -18.96 -12.95
N ASP A 121 -10.92 -18.69 -11.69
CA ASP A 121 -12.27 -18.28 -11.28
C ASP A 121 -12.75 -17.04 -12.07
N LYS A 122 -11.89 -16.03 -12.22
CA LYS A 122 -12.19 -14.82 -13.02
C LYS A 122 -12.36 -15.12 -14.51
N SER A 123 -11.56 -16.04 -15.05
CA SER A 123 -11.64 -16.41 -16.47
C SER A 123 -12.89 -17.24 -16.76
N GLU A 124 -13.32 -18.10 -15.84
CA GLU A 124 -14.60 -18.82 -15.91
C GLU A 124 -15.78 -17.84 -15.89
N ASN A 125 -15.77 -16.88 -14.96
CA ASN A 125 -16.80 -15.84 -14.89
C ASN A 125 -16.84 -15.00 -16.18
N TRP A 126 -15.69 -14.62 -16.72
CA TRP A 126 -15.61 -13.93 -18.00
C TRP A 126 -16.17 -14.77 -19.15
N HIS A 127 -15.80 -16.06 -19.23
CA HIS A 127 -16.31 -16.97 -20.25
C HIS A 127 -17.83 -17.12 -20.19
N ASN A 128 -18.36 -17.35 -18.98
CA ASN A 128 -19.80 -17.49 -18.76
C ASN A 128 -20.56 -16.20 -19.12
N SER A 129 -20.01 -15.03 -18.78
CA SER A 129 -20.59 -13.74 -19.15
C SER A 129 -20.51 -13.45 -20.66
N ALA A 130 -19.43 -13.82 -21.33
CA ALA A 130 -19.30 -13.67 -22.78
C ALA A 130 -20.30 -14.58 -23.50
N ARG A 131 -20.41 -15.83 -23.07
CA ARG A 131 -21.35 -16.82 -23.60
C ARG A 131 -22.81 -16.38 -23.41
N SER A 132 -23.17 -15.85 -22.24
CA SER A 132 -24.55 -15.40 -21.98
C SER A 132 -24.94 -14.18 -22.81
N ARG A 133 -23.98 -13.35 -23.23
CA ARG A 133 -24.20 -12.20 -24.11
C ARG A 133 -24.09 -12.51 -25.60
N GLY A 134 -23.77 -13.77 -25.97
CA GLY A 134 -23.55 -14.16 -27.36
C GLY A 134 -22.27 -13.60 -27.99
N ASP A 135 -21.32 -13.12 -27.17
CA ASP A 135 -20.03 -12.61 -27.64
C ASP A 135 -19.09 -13.79 -27.92
N THR A 136 -19.10 -14.26 -29.17
CA THR A 136 -18.33 -15.43 -29.61
C THR A 136 -16.83 -15.21 -29.49
N VAL A 137 -16.34 -14.02 -29.81
CA VAL A 137 -14.90 -13.68 -29.76
C VAL A 137 -14.41 -13.69 -28.31
N ALA A 138 -15.09 -13.00 -27.40
CA ALA A 138 -14.70 -13.00 -26.00
C ALA A 138 -14.83 -14.39 -25.36
N SER A 139 -15.84 -15.18 -25.76
CA SER A 139 -16.03 -16.56 -25.32
C SER A 139 -14.85 -17.46 -25.73
N GLU A 140 -14.38 -17.37 -26.97
CA GLU A 140 -13.22 -18.14 -27.44
C GLU A 140 -11.91 -17.72 -26.75
N ILE A 141 -11.67 -16.42 -26.58
CA ILE A 141 -10.45 -15.92 -25.94
C ILE A 141 -10.41 -16.33 -24.46
N SER A 142 -11.53 -16.16 -23.74
CA SER A 142 -11.63 -16.56 -22.34
C SER A 142 -11.44 -18.07 -22.15
N LEU A 143 -11.98 -18.90 -23.05
CA LEU A 143 -11.79 -20.35 -23.02
C LEU A 143 -10.31 -20.74 -23.26
N LYS A 144 -9.64 -20.11 -24.22
CA LYS A 144 -8.19 -20.33 -24.45
C LYS A 144 -7.38 -19.97 -23.21
N LYS A 145 -7.71 -18.85 -22.55
CA LYS A 145 -7.06 -18.43 -21.30
C LYS A 145 -7.31 -19.43 -20.17
N LEU A 146 -8.55 -19.92 -20.01
CA LEU A 146 -8.90 -20.93 -19.02
C LEU A 146 -8.10 -22.22 -19.23
N ASN A 147 -8.07 -22.73 -20.47
CA ASN A 147 -7.30 -23.93 -20.81
C ASN A 147 -5.80 -23.76 -20.51
N LEU A 148 -5.22 -22.61 -20.84
CA LEU A 148 -3.82 -22.30 -20.52
C LEU A 148 -3.57 -22.34 -19.00
N LEU A 149 -4.47 -21.77 -18.19
CA LEU A 149 -4.33 -21.73 -16.74
C LEU A 149 -4.49 -23.11 -16.11
N GLU A 150 -5.39 -23.95 -16.63
CA GLU A 150 -5.53 -25.33 -16.19
C GLU A 150 -4.28 -26.18 -16.53
N GLU A 151 -3.66 -25.97 -17.69
CA GLU A 151 -2.37 -26.61 -18.01
C GLU A 151 -1.24 -26.11 -17.10
N LEU A 152 -1.19 -24.80 -16.80
CA LEU A 152 -0.23 -24.25 -15.84
C LEU A 152 -0.42 -24.85 -14.45
N LYS A 153 -1.66 -25.00 -14.00
CA LYS A 153 -2.01 -25.64 -12.72
C LYS A 153 -1.51 -27.08 -12.64
N LYS A 154 -1.70 -27.87 -13.70
CA LYS A 154 -1.16 -29.24 -13.80
C LYS A 154 0.37 -29.27 -13.78
N GLY A 155 1.02 -28.36 -14.51
CA GLY A 155 2.47 -28.25 -14.59
C GLY A 155 3.13 -27.83 -13.28
N HIS A 156 2.39 -27.18 -12.37
CA HIS A 156 2.87 -26.71 -11.08
C HIS A 156 2.35 -27.55 -9.90
N SER A 157 2.40 -28.88 -10.01
CA SER A 157 1.88 -29.80 -8.97
C SER A 157 2.45 -29.53 -7.57
N GLY A 158 3.70 -29.08 -7.46
CA GLY A 158 4.35 -28.72 -6.20
C GLY A 158 3.74 -27.50 -5.47
N LEU A 159 2.88 -26.71 -6.13
CA LEU A 159 2.09 -25.63 -5.51
C LEU A 159 0.84 -26.18 -4.80
N TYR A 160 0.40 -27.39 -5.15
CA TYR A 160 -0.84 -28.00 -4.66
C TYR A 160 -0.57 -29.13 -3.66
N GLU A 161 0.67 -29.25 -3.17
CA GLU A 161 1.02 -30.10 -2.03
C GLU A 161 0.24 -29.69 -0.77
N ARG A 162 -0.10 -30.66 0.09
CA ARG A 162 -0.90 -30.42 1.31
C ARG A 162 -0.29 -29.38 2.26
N ALA A 163 1.03 -29.24 2.27
CA ALA A 163 1.75 -28.26 3.08
C ALA A 163 1.56 -26.81 2.58
N VAL A 164 1.17 -26.61 1.32
CA VAL A 164 0.94 -25.29 0.73
C VAL A 164 -0.50 -24.87 0.99
N GLY A 165 -0.67 -24.01 1.99
CA GLY A 165 -1.96 -23.40 2.35
C GLY A 165 -2.57 -22.51 1.26
N LYS A 166 -3.58 -21.73 1.65
CA LYS A 166 -4.10 -20.63 0.82
C LYS A 166 -3.30 -19.37 1.07
N TRP A 167 -3.21 -18.48 0.07
CA TRP A 167 -2.73 -17.13 0.32
C TRP A 167 -3.70 -16.41 1.25
N PRO A 168 -3.25 -15.96 2.43
CA PRO A 168 -4.10 -15.26 3.37
C PRO A 168 -4.64 -13.95 2.78
N ASN A 169 -5.84 -13.57 3.22
CA ASN A 169 -6.38 -12.24 2.98
C ASN A 169 -5.47 -11.16 3.62
N PRO A 170 -5.60 -9.88 3.23
CA PRO A 170 -4.75 -8.82 3.76
C PRO A 170 -4.68 -8.78 5.29
N PHE A 171 -5.82 -8.80 5.99
CA PHE A 171 -5.84 -8.78 7.46
C PHE A 171 -4.96 -9.87 8.09
N ARG A 172 -5.09 -11.12 7.63
CA ARG A 172 -4.29 -12.24 8.13
C ARG A 172 -2.80 -12.10 7.84
N ARG A 173 -2.40 -11.34 6.81
CA ARG A 173 -0.98 -11.04 6.53
C ARG A 173 -0.44 -9.98 7.49
N PHE A 174 -1.22 -8.94 7.79
CA PHE A 174 -0.85 -7.95 8.79
C PHE A 174 -0.77 -8.57 10.19
N GLU A 175 -1.77 -9.37 10.58
CA GLU A 175 -1.79 -10.12 11.85
C GLU A 175 -0.56 -11.05 11.99
N ALA A 176 -0.18 -11.74 10.92
CA ALA A 176 1.00 -12.61 10.95
C ALA A 176 2.33 -11.86 11.15
N LEU A 177 2.34 -10.54 10.98
CA LEU A 177 3.49 -9.66 11.16
C LEU A 177 3.40 -8.79 12.42
N GLY A 178 2.32 -8.87 13.19
CA GLY A 178 2.07 -8.00 14.34
C GLY A 178 1.73 -6.55 13.96
N LEU A 179 1.06 -6.34 12.82
CA LEU A 179 0.69 -5.03 12.27
C LEU A 179 -0.83 -4.81 12.23
N GLU A 180 -1.57 -5.38 13.18
CA GLU A 180 -3.03 -5.31 13.26
C GLU A 180 -3.55 -3.87 13.38
N ASP A 181 -2.84 -3.03 14.13
CA ASP A 181 -3.22 -1.64 14.36
C ASP A 181 -3.07 -0.81 13.07
N GLU A 182 -1.98 -0.99 12.33
CA GLU A 182 -1.78 -0.34 11.04
C GLU A 182 -2.79 -0.84 9.99
N TYR A 183 -3.17 -2.12 10.06
CA TYR A 183 -4.25 -2.62 9.22
C TYR A 183 -5.54 -1.85 9.50
N ALA A 184 -5.92 -1.76 10.78
CA ALA A 184 -7.17 -1.15 11.20
C ALA A 184 -7.22 0.36 10.95
N THR A 185 -6.10 1.06 11.11
CA THR A 185 -6.05 2.53 11.08
C THR A 185 -5.63 3.12 9.74
N LEU A 186 -4.76 2.45 8.99
CA LEU A 186 -4.20 2.97 7.74
C LEU A 186 -4.72 2.21 6.52
N TYR A 187 -4.81 0.88 6.60
CA TYR A 187 -5.13 0.06 5.42
C TYR A 187 -6.64 -0.10 5.17
N SER A 188 -7.42 -0.40 6.21
CA SER A 188 -8.87 -0.62 6.07
C SER A 188 -9.66 0.68 5.96
N MET A 189 -9.28 1.71 6.71
CA MET A 189 -10.02 2.99 6.72
C MET A 189 -9.94 3.72 5.38
N SER A 190 -8.79 3.67 4.70
CA SER A 190 -8.65 4.22 3.35
C SER A 190 -9.48 3.48 2.28
N SER A 191 -10.13 2.34 2.60
CA SER A 191 -10.79 1.52 1.58
C SER A 191 -11.99 2.19 0.91
N ASP A 192 -12.80 2.91 1.69
CA ASP A 192 -14.03 3.54 1.18
C ASP A 192 -13.73 4.86 0.44
N SER A 193 -12.68 5.60 0.87
CA SER A 193 -12.17 6.75 0.11
C SER A 193 -11.67 6.33 -1.28
N ILE A 194 -10.95 5.21 -1.38
CA ILE A 194 -10.31 4.80 -2.64
C ILE A 194 -11.28 4.23 -3.68
N HIS A 195 -12.28 3.44 -3.28
CA HIS A 195 -13.10 2.69 -4.23
C HIS A 195 -14.37 3.42 -4.69
N SER A 196 -14.93 4.29 -3.85
CA SER A 196 -16.18 4.99 -4.15
C SER A 196 -16.09 6.50 -4.00
N LEU A 197 -14.96 7.05 -3.51
CA LEU A 197 -14.85 8.45 -3.08
C LEU A 197 -15.96 8.83 -2.10
N SER A 198 -16.57 7.85 -1.41
CA SER A 198 -17.81 8.07 -0.66
C SER A 198 -17.58 8.96 0.55
N GLU A 199 -16.39 8.89 1.15
CA GLU A 199 -15.96 9.80 2.21
C GLU A 199 -15.80 11.23 1.69
N ASP A 200 -15.11 11.42 0.57
CA ASP A 200 -14.91 12.75 -0.03
C ASP A 200 -16.25 13.39 -0.45
N VAL A 201 -17.14 12.59 -1.04
CA VAL A 201 -18.50 13.00 -1.39
C VAL A 201 -19.30 13.35 -0.13
N TYR A 202 -19.24 12.51 0.90
CA TYR A 202 -19.91 12.77 2.17
C TYR A 202 -19.43 14.08 2.81
N ASN A 203 -18.11 14.28 2.87
CA ASN A 203 -17.50 15.48 3.44
C ASN A 203 -17.90 16.73 2.64
N PHE A 204 -17.83 16.67 1.31
CA PHE A 204 -18.23 17.78 0.44
C PHE A 204 -19.72 18.12 0.58
N CYS A 205 -20.60 17.12 0.56
CA CYS A 205 -22.04 17.34 0.75
C CYS A 205 -22.37 17.86 2.15
N THR A 206 -21.58 17.51 3.17
CA THR A 206 -21.78 18.01 4.53
C THR A 206 -21.47 19.51 4.64
N ILE A 207 -20.51 20.02 3.88
CA ILE A 207 -20.17 21.46 3.83
C ILE A 207 -21.38 22.32 3.43
N GLU A 208 -22.26 21.79 2.57
CA GLU A 208 -23.45 22.53 2.12
C GLU A 208 -24.44 22.87 3.24
N ASN A 209 -24.36 22.17 4.37
CA ASN A 209 -25.22 22.41 5.54
C ASN A 209 -24.68 23.51 6.47
N TYR A 210 -23.47 24.04 6.23
CA TYR A 210 -22.92 25.14 7.02
C TYR A 210 -23.47 26.50 6.56
N PRO A 211 -23.54 27.51 7.45
CA PRO A 211 -23.79 28.89 7.07
C PRO A 211 -22.84 29.36 5.96
N ASP A 212 -23.34 30.17 5.01
CA ASP A 212 -22.57 30.61 3.85
C ASP A 212 -21.27 31.34 4.23
N GLU A 213 -21.25 32.03 5.37
CA GLU A 213 -20.06 32.70 5.89
C GLU A 213 -18.98 31.73 6.38
N LEU A 214 -19.35 30.50 6.76
CA LEU A 214 -18.42 29.47 7.24
C LEU A 214 -17.93 28.55 6.13
N LYS A 215 -18.74 28.32 5.09
CA LYS A 215 -18.42 27.43 3.96
C LYS A 215 -16.99 27.57 3.41
N PRO A 216 -16.47 28.77 3.08
CA PRO A 216 -15.11 28.89 2.54
C PRO A 216 -14.02 28.48 3.55
N HIS A 217 -14.23 28.73 4.85
CA HIS A 217 -13.28 28.38 5.89
C HIS A 217 -13.27 26.87 6.15
N VAL A 218 -14.45 26.25 6.21
CA VAL A 218 -14.60 24.79 6.37
C VAL A 218 -14.01 24.07 5.15
N PHE A 219 -14.28 24.55 3.93
CA PHE A 219 -13.72 23.98 2.72
C PHE A 219 -12.19 24.08 2.66
N ARG A 220 -11.61 25.22 3.06
CA ARG A 220 -10.15 25.35 3.18
C ARG A 220 -9.59 24.35 4.20
N ASN A 221 -10.21 24.24 5.37
CA ASN A 221 -9.77 23.31 6.40
C ASN A 221 -9.85 21.84 5.94
N PHE A 222 -10.88 21.47 5.18
CA PHE A 222 -10.97 20.14 4.57
C PHE A 222 -9.83 19.87 3.59
N LYS A 223 -9.51 20.83 2.71
CA LYS A 223 -8.34 20.72 1.81
C LYS A 223 -7.02 20.60 2.57
N ALA A 224 -6.87 21.38 3.64
CA ALA A 224 -5.69 21.33 4.49
C ALA A 224 -5.57 19.96 5.19
N LEU A 225 -6.67 19.38 5.64
CA LEU A 225 -6.71 18.03 6.23
C LEU A 225 -6.27 16.98 5.20
N ASN A 226 -6.81 17.02 3.98
CA ASN A 226 -6.40 16.08 2.91
C ASN A 226 -4.90 16.19 2.61
N LEU A 227 -4.35 17.41 2.55
CA LEU A 227 -2.91 17.64 2.40
C LEU A 227 -2.13 16.99 3.55
N SER A 228 -2.47 17.30 4.80
CA SER A 228 -1.77 16.77 5.99
C SER A 228 -1.80 15.24 6.00
N MET A 229 -2.96 14.66 5.69
CA MET A 229 -3.16 13.22 5.64
C MET A 229 -2.37 12.55 4.52
N SER A 230 -2.30 13.15 3.33
CA SER A 230 -1.48 12.62 2.24
C SER A 230 0.00 12.66 2.58
N VAL A 231 0.48 13.71 3.25
CA VAL A 231 1.86 13.77 3.76
C VAL A 231 2.11 12.64 4.75
N TYR A 232 1.20 12.43 5.70
CA TYR A 232 1.30 11.36 6.68
C TYR A 232 1.28 9.96 6.06
N LEU A 233 0.40 9.70 5.09
CA LEU A 233 0.37 8.45 4.33
C LEU A 233 1.65 8.26 3.49
N GLY A 234 2.25 9.35 3.04
CA GLY A 234 3.59 9.35 2.45
C GLY A 234 4.68 8.89 3.42
N MET A 235 4.65 9.40 4.66
CA MET A 235 5.56 8.95 5.71
C MET A 235 5.36 7.45 5.99
N LYS A 236 4.10 7.01 6.16
CA LYS A 236 3.82 5.59 6.41
C LYS A 236 4.20 4.70 5.22
N SER A 237 4.09 5.18 3.98
CA SER A 237 4.57 4.48 2.79
C SER A 237 6.08 4.21 2.86
N VAL A 238 6.87 5.23 3.21
CA VAL A 238 8.32 5.09 3.39
C VAL A 238 8.66 4.21 4.60
N ALA A 239 7.93 4.32 5.71
CA ALA A 239 8.11 3.47 6.88
C ALA A 239 7.86 1.99 6.56
N PHE A 240 6.77 1.66 5.88
CA PHE A 240 6.47 0.28 5.45
C PHE A 240 7.52 -0.24 4.46
N TYR A 241 8.02 0.61 3.56
CA TYR A 241 9.12 0.25 2.67
C TYR A 241 10.40 -0.08 3.44
N ALA A 242 10.76 0.73 4.42
CA ALA A 242 11.90 0.45 5.29
C ALA A 242 11.74 -0.86 6.08
N LEU A 243 10.55 -1.14 6.63
CA LEU A 243 10.27 -2.42 7.31
C LEU A 243 10.42 -3.62 6.36
N ALA A 244 9.93 -3.51 5.13
CA ALA A 244 10.12 -4.53 4.12
C ALA A 244 11.61 -4.72 3.77
N LEU A 245 12.35 -3.62 3.64
CA LEU A 245 13.79 -3.63 3.36
C LEU A 245 14.57 -4.27 4.51
N ASP A 246 14.23 -3.97 5.77
CA ASP A 246 14.83 -4.56 6.97
C ASP A 246 14.74 -6.09 6.98
N LYS A 247 13.55 -6.64 6.66
CA LYS A 247 13.35 -8.09 6.59
C LYS A 247 14.27 -8.72 5.54
N VAL A 248 14.46 -8.05 4.40
CA VAL A 248 15.35 -8.54 3.34
C VAL A 248 16.82 -8.41 3.75
N ILE A 249 17.24 -7.28 4.33
CA ILE A 249 18.60 -7.08 4.88
C ILE A 249 18.92 -8.17 5.90
N THR A 250 18.00 -8.41 6.84
CA THR A 250 18.14 -9.42 7.89
C THR A 250 18.29 -10.82 7.30
N LEU A 251 17.44 -11.18 6.32
CA LEU A 251 17.59 -12.45 5.61
C LEU A 251 18.98 -12.58 4.99
N LEU A 252 19.45 -11.54 4.31
CA LEU A 252 20.76 -11.50 3.65
C LEU A 252 21.94 -11.34 4.63
N LYS A 253 21.69 -11.26 5.95
CA LYS A 253 22.70 -11.00 6.99
C LYS A 253 23.47 -9.68 6.76
N GLY A 254 22.80 -8.69 6.17
CA GLY A 254 23.32 -7.34 6.02
C GLY A 254 23.43 -6.61 7.35
N LYS A 255 24.14 -5.49 7.37
CA LYS A 255 24.43 -4.69 8.58
C LYS A 255 23.81 -3.29 8.57
N TYR A 256 22.97 -3.01 7.59
CA TYR A 256 22.31 -1.70 7.48
C TYR A 256 21.25 -1.58 8.57
N ASP A 257 21.24 -0.45 9.28
CA ASP A 257 20.24 -0.13 10.30
C ASP A 257 19.24 0.86 9.70
N VAL A 258 18.12 0.32 9.20
CA VAL A 258 17.07 1.18 8.61
C VAL A 258 16.29 1.94 9.68
N PHE A 259 16.28 1.49 10.94
CA PHE A 259 15.54 2.14 12.02
C PHE A 259 16.20 3.44 12.44
N GLN A 260 17.53 3.50 12.39
CA GLN A 260 18.26 4.76 12.58
C GLN A 260 17.82 5.81 11.56
N ILE A 261 17.63 5.42 10.29
CA ILE A 261 17.19 6.33 9.22
C ILE A 261 15.75 6.79 9.46
N LEU A 262 14.87 5.88 9.90
CA LEU A 262 13.46 6.17 10.19
C LEU A 262 13.24 7.10 11.39
N THR A 263 14.25 7.31 12.25
CA THR A 263 14.09 8.17 13.44
C THR A 263 13.67 9.59 13.04
N LYS A 264 14.27 10.14 11.98
CA LYS A 264 13.92 11.46 11.42
C LYS A 264 12.46 11.54 10.96
N LEU A 265 11.96 10.45 10.39
CA LEU A 265 10.58 10.35 9.87
C LEU A 265 9.57 10.25 11.02
N ASN A 266 9.90 9.46 12.04
CA ASN A 266 9.03 9.21 13.17
C ASN A 266 8.84 10.45 14.05
N GLU A 267 9.88 11.26 14.23
CA GLU A 267 9.80 12.52 14.99
C GLU A 267 8.70 13.43 14.44
N VAL A 268 8.58 13.51 13.12
CA VAL A 268 7.63 14.38 12.44
C VAL A 268 6.27 13.71 12.24
N ALA A 269 6.22 12.38 12.07
CA ALA A 269 4.96 11.65 11.95
C ALA A 269 4.03 11.83 13.17
N LEU A 270 4.60 12.03 14.36
CA LEU A 270 3.84 12.29 15.59
C LEU A 270 2.99 13.57 15.53
N GLU A 271 3.38 14.55 14.72
CA GLU A 271 2.62 15.80 14.52
C GLU A 271 1.30 15.55 13.77
N HIS A 272 1.20 14.43 13.05
CA HIS A 272 0.03 14.05 12.25
C HIS A 272 -0.90 13.04 12.94
N GLU A 273 -0.38 12.23 13.89
CA GLU A 273 -1.14 11.14 14.54
C GLU A 273 -2.43 11.63 15.21
N GLY A 274 -2.41 12.83 15.81
CA GLY A 274 -3.60 13.45 16.40
C GLY A 274 -4.65 13.91 15.37
N GLU A 275 -4.23 14.22 14.14
CA GLU A 275 -5.10 14.71 13.08
C GLU A 275 -5.78 13.59 12.30
N ASN A 276 -5.18 12.38 12.26
CA ASN A 276 -5.84 11.19 11.70
C ASN A 276 -7.21 10.96 12.30
N LEU A 277 -7.34 11.13 13.61
CA LEU A 277 -8.60 10.91 14.31
C LEU A 277 -9.71 11.85 13.81
N GLU A 278 -9.37 13.08 13.40
CA GLU A 278 -10.33 14.08 12.92
C GLU A 278 -10.89 13.77 11.52
N ARG A 279 -10.16 13.01 10.68
CA ARG A 279 -10.64 12.62 9.35
C ARG A 279 -11.70 11.53 9.42
N TRP A 280 -11.58 10.64 10.40
CA TRP A 280 -12.41 9.44 10.52
C TRP A 280 -13.55 9.58 11.55
N SER A 281 -13.69 10.74 12.19
CA SER A 281 -14.72 11.07 13.20
C SER A 281 -15.77 12.03 12.66
#